data_AF-A0A2M7RY74-F1
#
_entry.id   AF-A0A2M7RY74-F1
#
_cell.length_a   1.000
_cell.length_b   1.000
_cell.length_c   1.000
_cell.angle_alpha   90.00
_cell.angle_beta   90.00
_cell.angle_gamma   90.00
#
_symmetry.space_group_name_H-M   'P 1'
#
loop_
_entity.id
_entity.type
_entity.pdbx_description
1 polymer ?
#
loop_
_entity_poly.entity_id
_entity_poly.type
_entity_poly.pdbx_seq_one_letter_code
_entity_poly.pdbx_strand_id
1 'polypeptide(L)'
;MQKKIMFILTIVTLMSFTMLQKDKKETTILISTSFGEIKLKLYNETPKHRDNFIKLAKEGFYNETLFHRIIQGFMIQGGDPDSKNAAKGKALGNGDVGYTIPAEFNATLIHKKGALAAARMGDDVNPDKASSGCQFYIVQGKKYT
;
A
#
# COMPACT_ATOMS: atom_id res chain seq x y z
N MET A 1 -60.29 -10.81 15.33
CA MET A 1 -58.95 -11.39 15.07
C MET A 1 -58.05 -10.30 14.51
N GLN A 2 -56.80 -10.20 15.01
CA GLN A 2 -55.62 -9.61 14.37
C GLN A 2 -55.60 -8.10 14.03
N LYS A 3 -55.14 -7.25 14.96
CA LYS A 3 -54.44 -5.97 14.66
C LYS A 3 -53.54 -5.52 15.83
N LYS A 4 -52.48 -6.26 16.19
CA LYS A 4 -51.49 -5.78 17.19
C LYS A 4 -50.03 -6.25 16.99
N ILE A 5 -49.65 -6.81 15.84
CA ILE A 5 -48.28 -7.32 15.61
C ILE A 5 -47.72 -6.73 14.33
N MET A 6 -47.34 -5.46 14.33
CA MET A 6 -46.62 -4.86 13.19
C MET A 6 -45.79 -3.63 13.55
N PHE A 7 -45.24 -3.55 14.77
CA PHE A 7 -44.37 -2.44 15.17
C PHE A 7 -43.02 -2.87 15.75
N ILE A 8 -42.80 -4.17 16.00
CA ILE A 8 -41.57 -4.67 16.62
C ILE A 8 -40.52 -5.07 15.56
N LEU A 9 -40.91 -5.44 14.34
CA LEU A 9 -39.96 -5.82 13.27
C LEU A 9 -39.19 -4.62 12.67
N THR A 10 -39.78 -3.43 12.69
CA THR A 10 -39.21 -2.22 12.08
C THR A 10 -38.12 -1.57 12.95
N ILE A 11 -38.15 -1.78 14.27
CA ILE A 11 -37.15 -1.22 15.19
C ILE A 11 -35.86 -2.08 15.20
N VAL A 12 -35.98 -3.40 15.06
CA VAL A 12 -34.83 -4.34 14.98
C VAL A 12 -34.05 -4.19 13.67
N THR A 13 -34.74 -3.86 12.57
CA THR A 13 -34.10 -3.53 11.28
C THR A 13 -33.39 -2.19 11.31
N LEU A 14 -33.87 -1.20 12.08
CA LEU A 14 -33.20 0.10 12.23
C LEU A 14 -31.96 0.04 13.12
N MET A 15 -31.96 -0.78 14.17
CA MET A 15 -30.79 -1.00 15.05
C MET A 15 -29.65 -1.78 14.40
N SER A 16 -29.93 -2.51 13.31
CA SER A 16 -28.91 -3.30 12.61
C SER A 16 -28.10 -2.48 11.61
N PHE A 17 -28.49 -1.24 11.32
CA PHE A 17 -27.82 -0.37 10.36
C PHE A 17 -26.76 0.54 10.98
N THR A 18 -26.66 0.60 12.31
CA THR A 18 -25.47 1.13 13.00
C THR A 18 -24.39 0.04 13.09
N MET A 19 -24.07 -0.58 11.95
CA MET A 19 -22.82 -1.32 11.80
C MET A 19 -21.69 -0.30 11.96
N LEU A 20 -21.01 -0.40 13.09
CA LEU A 20 -19.80 0.31 13.48
C LEU A 20 -19.01 0.89 12.29
N GLN A 21 -19.17 2.19 12.02
CA GLN A 21 -18.04 2.98 11.55
C GLN A 21 -17.06 3.08 12.72
N LYS A 22 -16.35 1.98 12.98
CA LYS A 22 -15.14 2.05 13.79
C LYS A 22 -14.17 2.84 12.94
N ASP A 23 -13.89 4.09 13.32
CA ASP A 23 -12.80 4.88 12.76
C ASP A 23 -11.54 4.02 12.79
N LYS A 24 -11.23 3.39 11.65
CA LYS A 24 -10.03 2.57 11.54
C LYS A 24 -8.89 3.56 11.56
N LYS A 25 -8.22 3.67 12.71
CA LYS A 25 -7.03 4.50 12.86
C LYS A 25 -6.03 4.10 11.77
N GLU A 26 -5.66 5.07 10.93
CA GLU A 26 -4.69 4.85 9.87
C GLU A 26 -3.32 4.52 10.48
N THR A 27 -2.61 3.58 9.85
CA THR A 27 -1.27 3.19 10.31
C THR A 27 -0.25 4.17 9.77
N THR A 28 0.71 4.57 10.60
CA THR A 28 1.87 5.36 10.18
C THR A 28 3.12 4.50 10.29
N ILE A 29 4.00 4.62 9.31
CA ILE A 29 5.33 4.00 9.27
C ILE A 29 6.40 5.08 9.15
N LEU A 30 7.60 4.76 9.61
CA LEU A 30 8.79 5.59 9.47
C LEU A 30 9.82 4.80 8.66
N ILE A 31 10.29 5.37 7.56
CA ILE A 31 11.43 4.84 6.81
C ILE A 31 12.64 5.71 7.18
N SER A 32 13.58 5.13 7.92
CA SER A 32 14.85 5.78 8.26
C SER A 32 15.87 5.48 7.19
N THR A 33 16.49 6.52 6.63
CA THR A 33 17.52 6.42 5.59
C THR A 33 18.77 7.20 5.99
N SER A 34 19.87 7.01 5.26
CA SER A 34 21.07 7.84 5.41
C SER A 34 20.86 9.33 5.08
N PHE A 35 19.75 9.67 4.42
CA PHE A 35 19.36 11.04 4.09
C PHE A 35 18.28 11.61 5.03
N GLY A 36 17.95 10.89 6.10
CA GLY A 36 16.93 11.27 7.08
C GLY A 36 15.68 10.40 7.01
N GLU A 37 14.62 10.87 7.67
CA GLU A 37 13.40 10.11 7.91
C GLU A 37 12.27 10.48 6.96
N ILE A 38 11.52 9.46 6.52
CA ILE A 38 10.30 9.60 5.73
C ILE A 38 9.15 9.02 6.53
N LYS A 39 8.22 9.88 6.96
CA LYS A 39 7.00 9.47 7.67
C LYS A 39 5.88 9.27 6.66
N LEU A 40 5.34 8.06 6.58
CA LEU A 40 4.28 7.70 5.64
C LEU A 40 3.03 7.24 6.39
N LYS A 41 1.88 7.65 5.88
CA LYS A 41 0.57 7.16 6.29
C LYS A 41 0.13 6.07 5.30
N LEU A 42 -0.33 4.94 5.83
CA LEU A 42 -0.88 3.85 5.03
C LEU A 42 -2.41 3.91 5.04
N TYR A 43 -2.99 3.95 3.85
CA TYR A 43 -4.43 4.00 3.64
C TYR A 43 -5.11 2.68 4.02
N ASN A 44 -6.32 2.77 4.55
CA ASN A 44 -7.09 1.59 4.96
C ASN A 44 -7.88 0.96 3.81
N GLU A 45 -8.03 1.71 2.72
CA GLU A 45 -8.71 1.38 1.49
C GLU A 45 -7.92 0.38 0.64
N THR A 46 -6.63 0.15 0.95
CA THR A 46 -5.76 -0.86 0.33
C THR A 46 -5.26 -1.86 1.38
N PRO A 47 -6.15 -2.65 2.01
CA PRO A 47 -5.80 -3.46 3.17
C PRO A 47 -4.74 -4.54 2.86
N LYS A 48 -4.79 -5.21 1.69
CA LYS A 48 -3.80 -6.24 1.36
C LYS A 48 -2.41 -5.65 1.23
N HIS A 49 -2.28 -4.51 0.54
CA HIS A 49 -0.99 -3.83 0.41
C HIS A 49 -0.51 -3.27 1.75
N ARG A 50 -1.39 -2.62 2.52
CA ARG A 50 -1.07 -2.08 3.85
C ARG A 50 -0.54 -3.17 4.77
N ASP A 51 -1.31 -4.25 4.92
CA ASP A 51 -1.01 -5.30 5.89
C ASP A 51 0.26 -6.07 5.50
N ASN A 52 0.46 -6.29 4.21
CA ASN A 52 1.70 -6.87 3.71
C ASN A 52 2.91 -5.97 3.96
N PHE A 53 2.80 -4.66 3.69
CA PHE A 53 3.89 -3.72 3.93
C PHE A 53 4.26 -3.66 5.42
N ILE A 54 3.25 -3.64 6.31
CA ILE A 54 3.45 -3.68 7.77
C ILE A 54 4.13 -4.99 8.19
N LYS A 55 3.69 -6.14 7.64
CA LYS A 55 4.30 -7.44 7.92
C LYS A 55 5.79 -7.43 7.59
N LEU A 56 6.14 -7.10 6.34
CA LEU A 56 7.54 -7.07 5.89
C LEU A 56 8.39 -6.07 6.68
N ALA A 57 7.83 -4.90 7.02
CA ALA A 57 8.52 -3.93 7.86
C ALA A 57 8.80 -4.47 9.27
N LYS A 58 7.82 -5.13 9.91
CA LYS A 58 7.99 -5.74 11.24
C LYS A 58 8.98 -6.91 11.24
N GLU A 59 9.07 -7.63 10.14
CA GLU A 59 10.06 -8.70 9.93
C GLU A 59 11.47 -8.16 9.63
N GLY A 60 11.65 -6.83 9.54
CA GLY A 60 12.93 -6.22 9.21
C GLY A 60 13.36 -6.43 7.75
N PHE A 61 12.43 -6.85 6.89
CA PHE A 61 12.71 -7.19 5.49
C PHE A 61 13.36 -6.02 4.74
N TYR A 62 12.88 -4.79 4.95
CA TYR A 62 13.38 -3.61 4.25
C TYR A 62 14.71 -3.07 4.78
N ASN A 63 15.22 -3.59 5.91
CA ASN A 63 16.49 -3.13 6.46
C ASN A 63 17.60 -3.34 5.43
N GLU A 64 18.42 -2.31 5.27
CA GLU A 64 19.57 -2.24 4.35
C GLU A 64 19.19 -2.29 2.86
N THR A 65 17.91 -2.34 2.49
CA THR A 65 17.52 -2.24 1.08
C THR A 65 17.80 -0.84 0.52
N LEU A 66 18.14 -0.77 -0.76
CA LEU A 66 18.42 0.48 -1.47
C LEU A 66 17.20 0.99 -2.23
N PHE A 67 17.13 2.32 -2.38
CA PHE A 67 16.39 2.92 -3.48
C PHE A 67 17.20 2.75 -4.77
N HIS A 68 16.92 1.70 -5.52
CA HIS A 68 17.73 1.25 -6.66
C HIS A 68 17.36 1.93 -7.98
N ARG A 69 16.19 2.58 -8.07
CA ARG A 69 15.73 3.27 -9.29
C ARG A 69 15.16 4.64 -8.95
N ILE A 70 15.78 5.68 -9.50
CA ILE A 70 15.45 7.09 -9.25
C ILE A 70 15.24 7.78 -10.59
N ILE A 71 14.04 8.30 -10.83
CA ILE A 71 13.71 9.04 -12.05
C ILE A 71 13.16 10.40 -11.66
N GLN A 72 13.92 11.45 -11.97
CA GLN A 72 13.58 12.82 -11.63
C GLN A 72 12.23 13.22 -12.26
N GLY A 73 11.34 13.80 -11.44
CA GLY A 73 9.99 14.19 -11.85
C GLY A 73 8.97 13.05 -11.87
N PHE A 74 9.40 11.80 -11.62
CA PHE A 74 8.54 10.63 -11.65
C PHE A 74 8.47 9.98 -10.27
N MET A 75 9.48 9.19 -9.87
CA MET A 75 9.46 8.43 -8.62
C MET A 75 10.85 7.97 -8.18
N ILE A 76 10.93 7.56 -6.91
CA ILE A 76 12.01 6.75 -6.36
C ILE A 76 11.46 5.38 -5.97
N GLN A 77 12.14 4.29 -6.34
CA GLN A 77 11.70 2.91 -6.13
C GLN A 77 12.73 2.14 -5.30
N GLY A 78 12.22 1.33 -4.38
CA GLY A 78 12.99 0.51 -3.44
C GLY A 78 12.25 -0.78 -3.08
N GLY A 79 12.73 -1.46 -2.03
CA GLY A 79 12.14 -2.71 -1.54
C GLY A 79 12.60 -3.97 -2.29
N ASP A 80 13.64 -3.88 -3.11
CA ASP A 80 14.27 -5.04 -3.75
C ASP A 80 15.21 -5.73 -2.75
N PRO A 81 14.97 -7.01 -2.36
CA PRO A 81 15.85 -7.74 -1.45
C PRO A 81 17.27 -7.94 -1.98
N ASP A 82 17.46 -8.00 -3.31
CA ASP A 82 18.77 -8.20 -3.93
C ASP A 82 19.69 -6.97 -3.81
N SER A 83 19.13 -5.86 -3.32
CA SER A 83 19.83 -4.59 -3.17
C SER A 83 20.68 -4.48 -1.91
N LYS A 84 20.41 -5.27 -0.85
CA LYS A 84 21.01 -5.08 0.48
C LYS A 84 22.54 -5.04 0.49
N ASN A 85 23.16 -5.84 -0.37
CA ASN A 85 24.61 -5.93 -0.53
C ASN A 85 25.02 -5.86 -2.01
N ALA A 86 24.23 -5.16 -2.82
CA ALA A 86 24.50 -5.06 -4.24
C ALA A 86 25.81 -4.33 -4.50
N ALA A 87 26.69 -4.97 -5.28
CA ALA A 87 27.87 -4.29 -5.81
C ALA A 87 27.44 -3.09 -6.66
N LYS A 88 28.27 -2.03 -6.66
CA LYS A 88 28.03 -0.85 -7.50
C LYS A 88 27.86 -1.26 -8.97
N GLY A 89 26.78 -0.82 -9.59
CA GLY A 89 26.47 -1.13 -10.99
C GLY A 89 25.73 -2.45 -11.23
N LYS A 90 25.44 -3.25 -10.19
CA LYS A 90 24.56 -4.41 -10.31
C LYS A 90 23.17 -3.96 -10.75
N ALA A 91 22.61 -4.63 -11.77
CA ALA A 91 21.22 -4.43 -12.15
C ALA A 91 20.28 -4.94 -11.04
N LEU A 92 19.31 -4.12 -10.68
CA LEU A 92 18.33 -4.35 -9.62
C LEU A 92 16.91 -4.08 -10.15
N GLY A 93 15.91 -4.53 -9.41
CA GLY A 93 14.49 -4.40 -9.72
C GLY A 93 13.78 -5.73 -9.96
N ASN A 94 14.49 -6.86 -9.88
CA ASN A 94 13.92 -8.19 -10.12
C ASN A 94 13.70 -9.02 -8.84
N GLY A 95 14.26 -8.61 -7.69
CA GLY A 95 14.08 -9.35 -6.45
C GLY A 95 12.62 -9.30 -5.96
N ASP A 96 12.18 -10.38 -5.35
CA ASP A 96 10.82 -10.57 -4.87
C ASP A 96 10.77 -11.35 -3.55
N VAL A 97 9.55 -11.58 -3.06
CA VAL A 97 9.24 -12.36 -1.85
C VAL A 97 8.50 -13.67 -2.17
N GLY A 98 8.54 -14.10 -3.44
CA GLY A 98 7.89 -15.31 -3.93
C GLY A 98 6.38 -15.20 -4.15
N TYR A 99 5.79 -14.01 -4.03
CA TYR A 99 4.36 -13.78 -4.28
C TYR A 99 4.06 -12.35 -4.74
N THR A 100 2.88 -12.20 -5.35
CA THR A 100 2.29 -10.92 -5.76
C THR A 100 1.05 -10.59 -4.94
N ILE A 101 0.67 -9.31 -4.91
CA ILE A 101 -0.55 -8.84 -4.24
C ILE A 101 -1.59 -8.49 -5.30
N PRO A 102 -2.83 -9.01 -5.22
CA PRO A 102 -3.91 -8.63 -6.14
C PRO A 102 -4.16 -7.12 -6.11
N ALA A 103 -4.50 -6.53 -7.25
CA ALA A 103 -4.72 -5.10 -7.37
C ALA A 103 -5.83 -4.58 -6.43
N GLU A 104 -5.60 -3.43 -5.80
CA GLU A 104 -6.55 -2.72 -4.94
C GLU A 104 -6.74 -1.29 -5.46
N PHE A 105 -7.40 -1.15 -6.61
CA PHE A 105 -7.63 0.15 -7.22
C PHE A 105 -8.71 0.94 -6.50
N ASN A 106 -8.43 2.21 -6.22
CA ASN A 106 -9.40 3.15 -5.68
C ASN A 106 -9.23 4.50 -6.39
N ALA A 107 -10.30 4.99 -7.03
CA ALA A 107 -10.29 6.21 -7.82
C ALA A 107 -9.99 7.48 -7.00
N THR A 108 -10.17 7.44 -5.68
CA THR A 108 -9.84 8.57 -4.79
C THR A 108 -8.36 8.61 -4.41
N LEU A 109 -7.64 7.50 -4.61
CA LEU A 109 -6.23 7.37 -4.28
C LEU A 109 -5.38 7.62 -5.53
N ILE A 110 -4.87 8.84 -5.67
CA ILE A 110 -4.11 9.28 -6.84
C ILE A 110 -2.60 9.33 -6.59
N HIS A 111 -1.83 9.22 -7.67
CA HIS A 111 -0.36 9.35 -7.68
C HIS A 111 0.09 10.80 -7.56
N LYS A 112 -0.22 11.44 -6.42
CA LYS A 112 0.28 12.77 -6.05
C LYS A 112 1.69 12.69 -5.48
N LYS A 113 2.44 13.80 -5.51
CA LYS A 113 3.75 13.89 -4.86
C LYS A 113 3.69 13.40 -3.41
N GLY A 114 4.60 12.48 -3.06
CA GLY A 114 4.68 11.83 -1.75
C GLY A 114 3.79 10.60 -1.58
N ALA A 115 2.96 10.24 -2.57
CA ALA A 115 2.21 8.99 -2.52
C ALA A 115 3.15 7.79 -2.51
N LEU A 116 2.87 6.83 -1.63
CA LEU A 116 3.47 5.49 -1.60
C LEU A 116 2.59 4.54 -2.41
N ALA A 117 3.20 3.79 -3.32
CA ALA A 117 2.50 2.78 -4.11
C ALA A 117 3.38 1.54 -4.33
N ALA A 118 2.74 0.38 -4.55
CA ALA A 118 3.46 -0.85 -4.87
C ALA A 118 3.88 -0.87 -6.34
N ALA A 119 5.10 -1.34 -6.60
CA ALA A 119 5.58 -1.53 -7.95
C ALA A 119 4.90 -2.73 -8.62
N ARG A 120 4.79 -2.72 -9.94
CA ARG A 120 4.28 -3.83 -10.73
C ARG A 120 4.86 -3.81 -12.14
N MET A 121 4.82 -4.96 -12.81
CA MET A 121 5.12 -5.03 -14.24
C MET A 121 4.06 -4.30 -15.07
N GLY A 122 4.44 -3.89 -16.29
CA GLY A 122 3.56 -3.21 -17.24
C GLY A 122 2.38 -4.09 -17.69
N ASP A 123 1.28 -3.43 -18.06
CA ASP A 123 -0.02 -4.09 -18.30
C ASP A 123 0.06 -5.17 -19.40
N ASP A 124 0.93 -5.00 -20.41
CA ASP A 124 1.07 -5.94 -21.54
C ASP A 124 1.52 -7.35 -21.12
N VAL A 125 2.24 -7.45 -20.00
CA VAL A 125 2.77 -8.72 -19.46
C VAL A 125 2.21 -9.05 -18.07
N ASN A 126 1.36 -8.17 -17.53
CA ASN A 126 0.70 -8.31 -16.23
C ASN A 126 -0.76 -7.84 -16.34
N PRO A 127 -1.62 -8.61 -17.03
CA PRO A 127 -3.01 -8.23 -17.29
C PRO A 127 -3.85 -8.13 -16.01
N ASP A 128 -3.54 -8.95 -15.00
CA ASP A 128 -4.18 -8.91 -13.67
C ASP A 128 -3.72 -7.71 -12.83
N LYS A 129 -2.68 -7.01 -13.29
CA LYS A 129 -2.08 -5.83 -12.67
C LYS A 129 -1.67 -6.09 -11.21
N ALA A 130 -1.28 -7.34 -10.92
CA ALA A 130 -0.83 -7.73 -9.60
C ALA A 130 0.46 -6.99 -9.24
N SER A 131 0.53 -6.51 -8.00
CA SER A 131 1.69 -5.78 -7.49
C SER A 131 2.77 -6.74 -7.02
N SER A 132 4.02 -6.29 -7.07
CA SER A 132 5.11 -6.90 -6.33
C SER A 132 4.74 -7.02 -4.86
N GLY A 133 5.12 -8.14 -4.23
CA GLY A 133 4.94 -8.35 -2.80
C GLY A 133 5.83 -7.45 -1.94
N CYS A 134 6.93 -6.88 -2.46
CA CYS A 134 7.87 -6.12 -1.63
C CYS A 134 8.38 -4.83 -2.26
N GLN A 135 8.39 -4.71 -3.58
CA GLN A 135 8.87 -3.49 -4.21
C GLN A 135 7.82 -2.39 -4.19
N PHE A 136 8.26 -1.18 -3.86
CA PHE A 136 7.42 0.00 -3.74
C PHE A 136 8.10 1.22 -4.34
N TYR A 137 7.33 2.26 -4.61
CA TYR A 137 7.85 3.55 -5.02
C TYR A 137 7.15 4.72 -4.32
N ILE A 138 7.89 5.82 -4.17
CA ILE A 138 7.39 7.10 -3.67
C ILE A 138 7.38 8.08 -4.84
N VAL A 139 6.22 8.68 -5.09
CA VAL A 139 6.01 9.60 -6.21
C VAL A 139 6.74 10.93 -5.97
N GLN A 140 7.61 11.34 -6.89
CA GLN A 140 8.25 12.67 -6.86
C GLN A 140 7.43 13.72 -7.64
N GLY A 141 6.56 13.28 -8.55
CA GLY A 141 5.88 14.06 -9.59
C GLY A 141 4.95 15.21 -9.11
N LYS A 142 3.75 15.30 -9.69
CA LYS A 142 2.92 16.51 -9.56
C LYS A 142 2.42 16.72 -8.13
N LYS A 143 2.55 17.95 -7.62
CA LYS A 143 1.84 18.39 -6.40
C LYS A 143 0.38 18.66 -6.77
N TYR A 144 -0.53 18.10 -5.99
CA TYR A 144 -1.95 18.43 -6.03
C TYR A 144 -2.23 19.23 -4.76
N THR A 145 -2.52 20.51 -4.94
CA THR A 145 -2.84 21.49 -3.88
C THR A 145 -4.24 21.99 -4.10
#